data_AF-A0A9J6GMT3-F1
#
_entry.id   AF-A0A9J6GMT3-F1
#
_cell.length_a   1.000
_cell.length_b   1.000
_cell.length_c   1.000
_cell.angle_alpha   90.00
_cell.angle_beta   90.00
_cell.angle_gamma   90.00
#
_symmetry.space_group_name_H-M   'P 1'
#
loop_
_entity.id
_entity.type
_entity.pdbx_description
1 polymer ?
#
loop_
_entity_poly.entity_id
_entity_poly.type
_entity_poly.pdbx_seq_one_letter_code
_entity_poly.pdbx_strand_id
1 'polypeptide(L)'
;MQLLDCLQNFFRSLISRVLIPSHIPAAGEGLLEVNLEDNATHLPLSAVDFGVLFNMEVAASKPSAEQERDVKLRCLDFIFEAARQVQLRLPHNIELWNSMKSFSPECILSQAKPPLQDVPLLKLFKGDIGLLDTQYRQLCFVPWKNVTKNDIASFWVEVLHFTDASGERCFKELAEFALVGCCPCP
;
A
#
# COMPACT_ATOMS: atom_id res chain seq x y z
N MET A 1 6.17 -3.55 1.86
CA MET A 1 5.19 -3.02 2.85
C MET A 1 5.48 -1.59 3.28
N GLN A 2 6.74 -1.24 3.58
CA GLN A 2 7.17 0.14 3.83
C GLN A 2 6.77 1.13 2.71
N LEU A 3 6.75 0.69 1.45
CA LEU A 3 6.36 1.53 0.31
C LEU A 3 4.91 2.05 0.37
N LEU A 4 3.94 1.22 0.77
CA LEU A 4 2.54 1.64 0.85
C LEU A 4 2.36 2.71 1.93
N ASP A 5 2.92 2.48 3.12
CA ASP A 5 2.88 3.43 4.22
C ASP A 5 3.60 4.74 3.83
N CYS A 6 4.74 4.65 3.14
CA CYS A 6 5.44 5.82 2.59
C CYS A 6 4.59 6.58 1.57
N LEU A 7 3.88 5.89 0.67
CA LEU A 7 3.03 6.51 -0.33
C LEU A 7 1.78 7.15 0.29
N GLN A 8 1.16 6.51 1.28
CA GLN A 8 0.05 7.09 2.03
C GLN A 8 0.47 8.32 2.83
N ASN A 9 1.64 8.28 3.47
CA ASN A 9 2.22 9.43 4.18
C ASN A 9 2.59 10.56 3.20
N PHE A 10 3.14 10.22 2.04
CA PHE A 10 3.41 11.18 0.99
C PHE A 10 2.12 11.84 0.50
N PHE A 11 1.09 11.05 0.19
CA PHE A 11 -0.22 11.56 -0.20
C PHE A 11 -0.80 12.48 0.88
N ARG A 12 -0.81 12.05 2.14
CA ARG A 12 -1.25 12.86 3.29
C ARG A 12 -0.50 14.19 3.35
N SER A 13 0.82 14.17 3.14
CA SER A 13 1.65 15.38 3.17
C SER A 13 1.31 16.37 2.05
N LEU A 14 0.84 15.88 0.89
CA LEU A 14 0.40 16.75 -0.21
C LEU A 14 -0.94 17.40 0.15
N ILE A 15 -1.93 16.61 0.55
CA ILE A 15 -3.27 17.12 0.83
C ILE A 15 -3.31 18.00 2.09
N SER A 16 -2.46 17.76 3.09
CA SER A 16 -2.41 18.60 4.30
C SER A 16 -1.93 20.03 4.05
N ARG A 17 -1.29 20.28 2.91
CA ARG A 17 -0.79 21.60 2.52
C ARG A 17 -1.86 22.46 1.86
N VAL A 18 -2.90 21.84 1.31
CA VAL A 18 -3.89 22.49 0.43
C VAL A 18 -5.34 22.28 0.86
N LEU A 19 -5.63 21.30 1.73
CA LEU A 19 -6.97 21.03 2.25
C LEU A 19 -7.13 21.43 3.71
N ILE A 20 -8.37 21.75 4.08
CA ILE A 20 -8.77 22.04 5.45
C ILE A 20 -8.59 20.75 6.29
N PRO A 21 -7.88 20.80 7.44
CA PRO A 21 -7.56 19.61 8.23
C PRO A 21 -8.76 18.75 8.64
N SER A 22 -9.94 19.35 8.86
CA SER A 22 -11.16 18.63 9.23
C SER A 22 -11.72 17.72 8.14
N HIS A 23 -11.33 17.95 6.87
CA HIS A 23 -11.74 17.14 5.73
C HIS A 23 -10.73 16.04 5.39
N ILE A 24 -9.63 15.95 6.13
CA ILE A 24 -8.62 14.91 5.96
C ILE A 24 -8.89 13.82 7.01
N PRO A 25 -9.15 12.56 6.62
CA PRO A 25 -9.34 11.46 7.55
C PRO A 25 -8.18 11.37 8.54
N ALA A 26 -8.42 10.96 9.79
CA ALA A 26 -7.35 10.79 10.79
C ALA A 26 -6.58 9.48 10.59
N ALA A 27 -7.28 8.41 10.17
CA ALA A 27 -6.70 7.11 9.86
C ALA A 27 -6.31 6.99 8.37
N GLY A 28 -5.67 5.88 8.00
CA GLY A 28 -5.39 5.56 6.60
C GLY A 28 -6.63 5.12 5.81
N GLU A 29 -7.67 4.65 6.50
CA GLU A 29 -8.98 4.34 5.92
C GLU A 29 -9.68 5.61 5.43
N GLY A 30 -10.24 5.55 4.22
CA GLY A 30 -10.88 6.70 3.55
C GLY A 30 -9.90 7.77 3.04
N LEU A 31 -8.59 7.66 3.30
CA LEU A 31 -7.61 8.66 2.87
C LEU A 31 -7.62 8.85 1.35
N LEU A 32 -7.70 7.76 0.58
CA LEU A 32 -7.79 7.80 -0.89
C LEU A 32 -9.19 8.12 -1.42
N GLU A 33 -10.18 8.31 -0.55
CA GLU A 33 -11.56 8.67 -0.94
C GLU A 33 -11.80 10.18 -0.85
N VAL A 34 -10.81 10.94 -0.37
CA VAL A 34 -10.87 12.40 -0.30
C VAL A 34 -11.13 12.99 -1.69
N ASN A 35 -12.19 13.79 -1.80
CA ASN A 35 -12.54 14.48 -3.04
C ASN A 35 -11.67 15.73 -3.21
N LEU A 36 -10.65 15.63 -4.06
CA LEU A 36 -9.74 16.74 -4.37
C LEU A 36 -10.41 17.85 -5.22
N GLU A 37 -11.54 17.58 -5.85
CA GLU A 37 -12.26 18.53 -6.70
C GLU A 37 -13.28 19.39 -5.94
N ASP A 38 -13.55 19.06 -4.67
CA ASP A 38 -14.45 19.85 -3.84
C ASP A 38 -13.75 21.09 -3.28
N ASN A 39 -13.95 22.22 -3.98
CA ASN A 39 -13.41 23.52 -3.59
C ASN A 39 -13.81 23.96 -2.16
N ALA A 40 -14.91 23.43 -1.59
CA ALA A 40 -15.31 23.76 -0.21
C ALA A 40 -14.32 23.20 0.83
N THR A 41 -13.54 22.19 0.44
CA THR A 41 -12.53 21.56 1.30
C THR A 41 -11.15 22.20 1.20
N HIS A 42 -10.96 23.12 0.24
CA HIS A 42 -9.65 23.72 -0.06
C HIS A 42 -9.34 24.86 0.90
N LEU A 43 -8.06 24.99 1.24
CA LEU A 43 -7.55 26.17 1.93
C LEU A 43 -7.56 27.38 0.99
N PRO A 44 -7.82 28.58 1.50
CA PRO A 44 -7.57 29.80 0.73
C PRO A 44 -6.08 29.91 0.41
N LEU A 45 -5.73 30.52 -0.72
CA LEU A 45 -4.34 30.63 -1.21
C LEU A 45 -3.36 31.21 -0.18
N SER A 46 -3.83 32.07 0.71
CA SER A 46 -3.05 32.66 1.80
C SER A 46 -2.68 31.68 2.93
N ALA A 47 -3.44 30.60 3.09
CA ALA A 47 -3.25 29.57 4.11
C ALA A 47 -2.59 28.29 3.57
N VAL A 48 -2.37 28.20 2.25
CA VAL A 48 -1.67 27.08 1.62
C VAL A 48 -0.21 27.06 2.06
N ASP A 49 0.28 25.89 2.45
CA ASP A 49 1.68 25.70 2.83
C ASP A 49 2.56 25.38 1.61
N PHE A 50 3.23 26.39 1.06
CA PHE A 50 4.20 26.23 -0.02
C PHE A 50 5.60 25.78 0.46
N GLY A 51 5.82 25.71 1.77
CA GLY A 51 7.09 25.32 2.38
C GLY A 51 8.07 26.49 2.58
N VAL A 52 8.98 26.30 3.53
CA VAL A 52 9.92 27.36 3.98
C VAL A 52 10.82 27.87 2.86
N LEU A 53 11.36 26.98 2.01
CA LEU A 53 12.28 27.36 0.94
C LEU A 53 11.59 28.23 -0.11
N PHE A 54 10.34 27.92 -0.45
CA PHE A 54 9.54 28.74 -1.35
C PHE A 54 9.34 30.15 -0.78
N ASN A 55 8.95 30.23 0.50
CA ASN A 55 8.71 31.52 1.16
C ASN A 55 9.98 32.38 1.25
N MET A 56 11.14 31.76 1.48
CA MET A 56 12.43 32.45 1.48
C MET A 56 12.77 33.00 0.09
N GLU A 57 12.55 32.22 -0.97
CA GLU A 57 12.86 32.63 -2.34
C GLU A 57 11.94 33.75 -2.83
N VAL A 58 10.65 33.69 -2.50
CA VAL A 58 9.70 34.78 -2.79
C VAL A 58 10.12 36.07 -2.06
N ALA A 59 10.52 35.97 -0.80
CA ALA A 59 10.99 37.13 -0.03
C ALA A 59 12.30 37.73 -0.59
N ALA A 60 13.20 36.88 -1.10
CA ALA A 60 14.46 37.31 -1.71
C ALA A 60 14.27 37.97 -3.09
N SER A 61 13.42 37.38 -3.93
CA SER A 61 13.17 37.83 -5.31
C SER A 61 12.25 39.05 -5.40
N LYS A 62 11.45 39.33 -4.36
CA LYS A 62 10.54 40.50 -4.27
C LYS A 62 9.67 40.68 -5.52
N PRO A 63 8.91 39.65 -5.95
CA PRO A 63 8.00 39.77 -7.08
C PRO A 63 6.90 40.79 -6.81
N SER A 64 6.24 41.27 -7.86
CA SER A 64 4.99 42.02 -7.68
C SER A 64 3.91 41.11 -7.06
N ALA A 65 2.90 41.70 -6.43
CA ALA A 65 1.79 40.94 -5.85
C ALA A 65 1.07 40.04 -6.88
N GLU A 66 1.00 40.50 -8.14
CA GLU A 66 0.42 39.71 -9.24
C GLU A 66 1.30 38.51 -9.62
N GLN A 67 2.62 38.72 -9.71
CA GLN A 67 3.58 37.66 -10.01
C GLN A 67 3.63 36.61 -8.90
N GLU A 68 3.64 37.04 -7.63
CA GLU A 68 3.60 36.13 -6.48
C GLU A 68 2.33 35.28 -6.50
N ARG A 69 1.18 35.93 -6.75
CA ARG A 69 -0.11 35.25 -6.87
C ARG A 69 -0.10 34.22 -8.00
N ASP A 70 0.39 34.58 -9.17
CA ASP A 70 0.46 33.67 -10.34
C ASP A 70 1.33 32.44 -10.03
N VAL A 71 2.52 32.65 -9.47
CA VAL A 71 3.41 31.54 -9.06
C VAL A 71 2.74 30.64 -8.02
N LYS A 72 2.11 31.23 -6.99
CA LYS A 72 1.40 30.47 -5.96
C LYS A 72 0.25 29.64 -6.54
N LEU A 73 -0.51 30.17 -7.48
CA LEU A 73 -1.59 29.42 -8.16
C LEU A 73 -1.03 28.23 -8.94
N ARG A 74 0.06 28.42 -9.69
CA ARG A 74 0.70 27.32 -10.43
C ARG A 74 1.26 26.25 -9.51
N CYS A 75 1.83 26.64 -8.37
CA CYS A 75 2.29 25.69 -7.35
C CYS A 75 1.12 24.94 -6.71
N LEU A 76 0.00 25.62 -6.45
CA LEU A 76 -1.22 25.00 -5.92
C LEU A 76 -1.75 23.94 -6.90
N ASP A 77 -1.87 24.28 -8.19
CA ASP A 77 -2.30 23.36 -9.24
C ASP A 77 -1.38 22.13 -9.32
N PHE A 78 -0.07 22.33 -9.21
CA PHE A 78 0.89 21.23 -9.18
C PHE A 78 0.69 20.30 -7.97
N ILE A 79 0.42 20.83 -6.78
CA ILE A 79 0.18 20.01 -5.59
C ILE A 79 -1.10 19.18 -5.76
N PHE A 80 -2.18 19.78 -6.29
CA PHE A 80 -3.42 19.06 -6.58
C PHE A 80 -3.22 17.98 -7.64
N GLU A 81 -2.49 18.29 -8.72
CA GLU A 81 -2.13 17.33 -9.75
C GLU A 81 -1.34 16.16 -9.15
N ALA A 82 -0.30 16.44 -8.37
CA ALA A 82 0.51 15.42 -7.72
C ALA A 82 -0.35 14.53 -6.80
N ALA A 83 -1.23 15.13 -5.99
CA ALA A 83 -2.15 14.38 -5.14
C ALA A 83 -3.06 13.47 -5.97
N ARG A 84 -3.66 13.98 -7.05
CA ARG A 84 -4.53 13.19 -7.95
C ARG A 84 -3.79 12.03 -8.60
N GLN A 85 -2.57 12.27 -9.08
CA GLN A 85 -1.73 11.23 -9.69
C GLN A 85 -1.37 10.13 -8.68
N VAL A 86 -1.17 10.48 -7.41
CA VAL A 86 -0.95 9.51 -6.33
C VAL A 86 -2.24 8.72 -6.02
N GLN A 87 -3.39 9.39 -5.90
CA GLN A 87 -4.71 8.75 -5.69
C GLN A 87 -5.09 7.78 -6.82
N LEU A 88 -4.79 8.14 -8.07
CA LEU A 88 -5.05 7.30 -9.24
C LEU A 88 -4.17 6.03 -9.31
N ARG A 89 -2.91 6.13 -8.86
CA ARG A 89 -1.94 5.02 -8.93
C ARG A 89 -1.93 4.16 -7.69
N LEU A 90 -2.33 4.71 -6.55
CA LEU A 90 -2.53 3.90 -5.36
C LEU A 90 -3.79 3.03 -5.59
N PRO A 91 -3.64 1.70 -5.49
CA PRO A 91 -4.75 0.80 -5.74
C PRO A 91 -5.85 1.04 -4.71
N HIS A 92 -7.11 1.20 -5.14
CA HIS A 92 -8.27 1.29 -4.24
C HIS A 92 -8.37 0.07 -3.31
N ASN A 93 -7.86 -1.08 -3.76
CA ASN A 93 -7.87 -2.34 -3.02
C ASN A 93 -6.74 -2.42 -1.98
N ILE A 94 -6.45 -1.36 -1.23
CA ILE A 94 -5.44 -1.36 -0.16
C ILE A 94 -5.62 -2.57 0.77
N GLU A 95 -6.87 -2.97 1.05
CA GLU A 95 -7.18 -4.17 1.84
C GLU A 95 -6.59 -5.46 1.22
N LEU A 96 -6.67 -5.60 -0.11
CA LEU A 96 -6.08 -6.72 -0.82
C LEU A 96 -4.55 -6.69 -0.67
N TRP A 97 -3.92 -5.52 -0.82
CA TRP A 97 -2.48 -5.36 -0.61
C TRP A 97 -2.05 -5.64 0.84
N ASN A 98 -2.86 -5.22 1.80
CA ASN A 98 -2.66 -5.51 3.22
C ASN A 98 -2.84 -7.00 3.52
N SER A 99 -3.73 -7.70 2.83
CA SER A 99 -3.89 -9.13 3.03
C SER A 99 -2.70 -9.96 2.49
N MET A 100 -1.84 -9.41 1.62
CA MET A 100 -0.58 -10.07 1.25
C MET A 100 0.35 -10.23 2.46
N LYS A 101 0.20 -9.39 3.49
CA LYS A 101 0.96 -9.51 4.75
C LYS A 101 0.69 -10.85 5.44
N SER A 102 -0.53 -11.38 5.30
CA SER A 102 -0.92 -12.67 5.86
C SER A 102 -0.11 -13.84 5.28
N PHE A 103 0.49 -13.67 4.11
CA PHE A 103 1.38 -14.64 3.46
C PHE A 103 2.87 -14.39 3.73
N SER A 104 3.22 -13.46 4.63
CA SER A 104 4.61 -13.38 5.13
C SER A 104 4.95 -14.62 5.96
N PRO A 105 6.22 -15.07 5.99
CA PRO A 105 6.63 -16.25 6.77
C PRO A 105 6.18 -16.19 8.24
N GLU A 106 6.21 -15.01 8.85
CA GLU A 106 5.79 -14.82 10.25
C GLU A 106 4.29 -15.04 10.47
N CYS A 107 3.47 -14.52 9.57
CA CYS A 107 2.03 -14.64 9.66
C CYS A 107 1.57 -16.04 9.26
N ILE A 108 2.09 -16.56 8.15
CA ILE A 108 1.61 -17.82 7.57
C ILE A 108 2.03 -19.06 8.38
N LEU A 109 3.13 -18.97 9.11
CA LEU A 109 3.58 -20.05 10.00
C LEU A 109 3.04 -19.92 11.42
N SER A 110 2.36 -18.82 11.75
CA SER A 110 1.70 -18.65 13.05
C SER A 110 0.56 -19.65 13.22
N GLN A 111 0.47 -20.27 14.39
CA GLN A 111 -0.71 -21.08 14.76
C GLN A 111 -1.94 -20.21 15.03
N ALA A 112 -1.76 -18.91 15.30
CA ALA A 112 -2.84 -17.95 15.53
C ALA A 112 -3.24 -17.19 14.25
N LYS A 113 -2.84 -17.67 13.06
CA LYS A 113 -3.23 -17.06 11.79
C LYS A 113 -4.74 -17.16 11.54
N PRO A 114 -5.35 -16.19 10.85
CA PRO A 114 -6.79 -16.21 10.58
C PRO A 114 -7.19 -17.43 9.73
N PRO A 115 -8.44 -17.90 9.85
CA PRO A 115 -9.02 -18.86 8.91
C PRO A 115 -8.87 -18.41 7.46
N LEU A 116 -8.66 -19.35 6.52
CA LEU A 116 -8.43 -18.99 5.12
C LEU A 116 -9.60 -18.17 4.52
N GLN A 117 -10.83 -18.49 4.91
CA GLN A 117 -12.05 -17.78 4.48
C GLN A 117 -12.05 -16.28 4.82
N ASP A 118 -11.32 -15.88 5.86
CA ASP A 118 -11.25 -14.49 6.33
C ASP A 118 -10.10 -13.72 5.66
N VAL A 119 -9.34 -14.35 4.75
CA VAL A 119 -8.23 -13.73 4.03
C VAL A 119 -8.77 -13.06 2.76
N PRO A 120 -8.74 -11.71 2.64
CA PRO A 120 -9.33 -10.99 1.50
C PRO A 120 -8.80 -11.42 0.12
N LEU A 121 -7.52 -11.79 0.02
CA LEU A 121 -6.89 -12.31 -1.20
C LEU A 121 -7.54 -13.59 -1.73
N LEU A 122 -8.20 -14.39 -0.89
CA LEU A 122 -8.82 -15.65 -1.31
C LEU A 122 -9.80 -15.44 -2.46
N LYS A 123 -10.42 -14.24 -2.57
CA LYS A 123 -11.30 -13.86 -3.69
C LYS A 123 -10.64 -13.94 -5.07
N LEU A 124 -9.30 -13.92 -5.14
CA LEU A 124 -8.54 -14.04 -6.40
C LEU A 124 -8.19 -15.49 -6.76
N PHE A 125 -8.34 -16.42 -5.83
CA PHE A 125 -8.00 -17.82 -6.07
C PHE A 125 -9.05 -18.49 -6.97
N LYS A 126 -8.58 -19.18 -8.01
CA LYS A 126 -9.41 -19.90 -8.99
C LYS A 126 -8.99 -21.38 -9.05
N GLY A 127 -9.10 -22.09 -7.93
CA GLY A 127 -8.74 -23.50 -7.80
C GLY A 127 -9.52 -24.22 -6.71
N ASP A 128 -9.01 -25.37 -6.27
CA ASP A 128 -9.62 -26.16 -5.18
C ASP A 128 -9.37 -25.49 -3.83
N ILE A 129 -10.41 -24.84 -3.29
CA ILE A 129 -10.35 -24.14 -2.01
C ILE A 129 -10.13 -25.12 -0.84
N GLY A 130 -10.66 -26.33 -0.93
CA GLY A 130 -10.52 -27.34 0.12
C GLY A 130 -9.07 -27.85 0.22
N LEU A 131 -8.44 -28.07 -0.93
CA LEU A 131 -7.02 -28.38 -1.01
C LEU A 131 -6.19 -27.21 -0.47
N LEU A 132 -6.48 -25.98 -0.90
CA LEU A 132 -5.75 -24.78 -0.45
C LEU A 132 -5.86 -24.58 1.07
N ASP A 133 -7.03 -24.75 1.67
CA ASP A 133 -7.25 -24.65 3.12
C ASP A 133 -6.48 -25.72 3.89
N THR A 134 -6.43 -26.94 3.37
CA THR A 134 -5.65 -28.04 3.95
C THR A 134 -4.17 -27.69 3.97
N GLN A 135 -3.62 -27.26 2.82
CA GLN A 135 -2.23 -26.83 2.71
C GLN A 135 -1.94 -25.63 3.63
N TYR A 136 -2.83 -24.64 3.65
CA TYR A 136 -2.72 -23.45 4.49
C TYR A 136 -2.60 -23.81 5.97
N ARG A 137 -3.42 -24.73 6.48
CA ARG A 137 -3.36 -25.17 7.89
C ARG A 137 -2.13 -26.00 8.20
N GLN A 138 -1.72 -26.88 7.29
CA GLN A 138 -0.62 -27.82 7.53
C GLN A 138 0.77 -27.17 7.48
N LEU A 139 0.92 -26.06 6.74
CA LEU A 139 2.20 -25.41 6.50
C LEU A 139 3.01 -25.11 7.78
N CYS A 140 2.35 -24.76 8.88
CA CYS A 140 3.03 -24.38 10.14
C CYS A 140 3.63 -25.56 10.92
N PHE A 141 3.33 -26.80 10.54
CA PHE A 141 3.88 -27.99 11.20
C PHE A 141 5.19 -28.47 10.59
N VAL A 142 5.58 -27.90 9.44
CA VAL A 142 6.83 -28.24 8.75
C VAL A 142 7.91 -27.24 9.16
N PRO A 143 9.13 -27.69 9.48
CA PRO A 143 10.26 -26.80 9.74
C PRO A 143 10.81 -26.24 8.41
N TRP A 144 10.75 -24.92 8.26
CA TRP A 144 11.25 -24.19 7.08
C TRP A 144 12.61 -23.55 7.34
N LYS A 145 13.47 -23.46 6.32
CA LYS A 145 14.81 -22.87 6.43
C LYS A 145 14.79 -21.36 6.15
N ASN A 146 14.08 -20.93 5.11
CA ASN A 146 14.08 -19.55 4.65
C ASN A 146 12.96 -18.74 5.31
N VAL A 147 12.98 -18.60 6.63
CA VAL A 147 11.93 -17.89 7.40
C VAL A 147 12.17 -16.38 7.56
N THR A 148 13.17 -15.85 6.86
CA THR A 148 13.61 -14.45 7.00
C THR A 148 12.59 -13.46 6.43
N LYS A 149 12.23 -12.43 7.22
CA LYS A 149 11.28 -11.37 6.81
C LYS A 149 11.65 -10.65 5.50
N ASN A 150 12.93 -10.60 5.17
CA ASN A 150 13.43 -9.83 4.03
C ASN A 150 13.43 -10.62 2.72
N ASP A 151 13.15 -11.93 2.74
CA ASP A 151 13.18 -12.77 1.55
C ASP A 151 11.96 -13.70 1.49
N ILE A 152 10.79 -13.08 1.31
CA ILE A 152 9.49 -13.75 1.18
C ILE A 152 9.47 -14.63 -0.08
N ALA A 153 10.19 -14.25 -1.14
CA ALA A 153 10.24 -15.01 -2.38
C ALA A 153 10.96 -16.35 -2.17
N SER A 154 12.14 -16.35 -1.55
CA SER A 154 12.87 -17.59 -1.27
C SER A 154 12.10 -18.53 -0.34
N PHE A 155 11.35 -17.99 0.63
CA PHE A 155 10.43 -18.80 1.44
C PHE A 155 9.41 -19.54 0.56
N TRP A 156 8.67 -18.81 -0.29
CA TRP A 156 7.63 -19.44 -1.11
C TRP A 156 8.18 -20.35 -2.20
N VAL A 157 9.39 -20.08 -2.70
CA VAL A 157 10.12 -21.00 -3.59
C VAL A 157 10.50 -22.30 -2.85
N GLU A 158 10.93 -22.23 -1.58
CA GLU A 158 11.18 -23.42 -0.76
C GLU A 158 9.91 -24.25 -0.57
N VAL A 159 8.79 -23.59 -0.23
CA VAL A 159 7.48 -24.25 -0.06
C VAL A 159 7.02 -24.92 -1.36
N LEU A 160 7.21 -24.26 -2.51
CA LEU A 160 6.83 -24.82 -3.82
C LEU A 160 7.60 -26.10 -4.17
N HIS A 161 8.88 -26.17 -3.78
CA HIS A 161 9.75 -27.31 -4.06
C HIS A 161 9.75 -28.36 -2.95
N PHE A 162 9.04 -28.12 -1.85
CA PHE A 162 8.92 -29.08 -0.78
C PHE A 162 8.16 -30.32 -1.26
N THR A 163 8.79 -31.47 -1.09
CA THR A 163 8.20 -32.78 -1.36
C THR A 163 8.08 -33.56 -0.07
N ASP A 164 6.97 -34.27 0.10
CA ASP A 164 6.81 -35.19 1.21
C ASP A 164 7.63 -36.48 1.02
N ALA A 165 7.48 -37.43 1.95
CA ALA A 165 8.16 -38.72 1.89
C ALA A 165 7.78 -39.57 0.66
N SER A 166 6.70 -39.25 -0.04
CA SER A 166 6.26 -39.90 -1.28
C SER A 166 6.81 -39.21 -2.54
N GLY A 167 7.47 -38.07 -2.40
CA GLY A 167 7.98 -37.26 -3.52
C GLY A 167 6.94 -36.29 -4.09
N GLU A 168 5.75 -36.21 -3.50
CA GLU A 168 4.66 -35.34 -3.94
C GLU A 168 4.79 -33.93 -3.36
N ARG A 169 4.44 -32.93 -4.17
CA ARG A 169 4.48 -31.51 -3.77
C ARG A 169 3.23 -31.12 -2.99
N CYS A 170 3.23 -31.44 -1.69
CA CYS A 170 2.06 -31.30 -0.84
C CYS A 170 1.61 -29.84 -0.56
N PHE A 171 2.40 -28.82 -0.89
CA PHE A 171 2.07 -27.39 -0.71
C PHE A 171 2.02 -26.58 -2.02
N LYS A 172 1.91 -27.27 -3.16
CA LYS A 172 2.02 -26.64 -4.48
C LYS A 172 1.01 -25.51 -4.70
N GLU A 173 -0.29 -25.77 -4.53
CA GLU A 173 -1.36 -24.80 -4.78
C GLU A 173 -1.21 -23.55 -3.90
N LEU A 174 -0.83 -23.74 -2.63
CA LEU A 174 -0.60 -22.63 -1.72
C LEU A 174 0.60 -21.79 -2.13
N ALA A 175 1.70 -22.44 -2.50
CA ALA A 175 2.91 -21.75 -2.93
C ALA A 175 2.71 -21.00 -4.26
N GLU A 176 2.03 -21.61 -5.23
CA GLU A 176 1.69 -20.97 -6.50
C GLU A 176 0.76 -19.77 -6.28
N PHE A 177 -0.25 -19.91 -5.41
CA PHE A 177 -1.13 -18.80 -5.06
C PHE A 177 -0.36 -17.64 -4.40
N ALA A 178 0.53 -17.95 -3.45
CA ALA A 178 1.32 -16.93 -2.78
C ALA A 178 2.35 -16.26 -3.70
N LEU A 179 3.00 -17.01 -4.60
CA LEU A 179 3.95 -16.44 -5.57
C LEU A 179 3.25 -15.53 -6.58
N VAL A 180 2.11 -15.94 -7.12
CA VAL A 180 1.33 -15.13 -8.07
C VAL A 180 0.70 -13.92 -7.38
N GLY A 181 0.20 -14.09 -6.15
CA GLY A 181 -0.50 -13.05 -5.41
C GLY A 181 0.41 -12.05 -4.70
N CYS A 182 1.56 -12.48 -4.17
CA CYS A 182 2.42 -11.68 -3.27
C CYS A 182 3.76 -11.26 -3.88
N CYS A 183 4.18 -11.87 -5.00
CA CYS A 183 5.40 -11.48 -5.71
C CYS A 183 5.03 -11.14 -7.16
N PRO A 184 4.60 -9.90 -7.46
CA PRO A 184 4.59 -9.46 -8.84
C PRO A 184 6.02 -9.62 -9.36
N CYS A 185 6.20 -10.46 -10.38
CA CYS A 185 7.48 -10.70 -11.02
C CYS A 185 8.15 -9.36 -11.42
N PRO A 186 9.49 -9.32 -11.46
CA PRO A 186 10.29 -8.11 -11.69
C PRO A 186 9.93 -7.35 -12.98
#